data_AF-A0A9Q9MN79-F1
#
_entry.id   AF-A0A9Q9MN79-F1
#
_cell.length_a   1.000
_cell.length_b   1.000
_cell.length_c   1.000
_cell.angle_alpha   90.00
_cell.angle_beta   90.00
_cell.angle_gamma   90.00
#
_symmetry.space_group_name_H-M   'P 1'
#
loop_
_entity.id
_entity.type
_entity.pdbx_description
1 polymer ?
#
loop_
_entity_poly.entity_id
_entity_poly.type
_entity_poly.pdbx_seq_one_letter_code
_entity_poly.pdbx_strand_id
1 'polypeptide(L)'
;MTTDTNYDIVLVGGPRDGGLMNSVGSAVVELEIDGFIHRYVLTNQHTEQNGTQYTVFNYDGMIDPKGAMPGAETPDGGHHDPVDTDGE
;
A
#
# COMPACT_ATOMS: atom_id res chain seq x y z
N MET A 1 19.85 -18.15 23.97
CA MET A 1 19.11 -18.39 22.72
C MET A 1 19.25 -17.12 21.90
N THR A 2 20.20 -17.08 20.98
CA THR A 2 20.37 -15.93 20.08
C THR A 2 19.23 -16.00 19.07
N THR A 3 18.29 -15.06 19.12
CA THR A 3 17.28 -14.89 18.08
C THR A 3 18.02 -14.45 16.82
N ASP A 4 18.37 -15.43 15.99
CA ASP A 4 18.86 -15.23 14.64
C ASP A 4 17.70 -14.73 13.79
N THR A 5 17.45 -13.42 13.85
CA THR A 5 16.40 -12.78 13.08
C THR A 5 16.88 -12.68 11.63
N ASN A 6 16.61 -13.71 10.84
CA ASN A 6 16.82 -13.68 9.40
C ASN A 6 15.73 -12.82 8.76
N TYR A 7 16.12 -11.62 8.34
CA TYR A 7 15.31 -10.78 7.50
C TYR A 7 15.46 -11.22 6.04
N ASP A 8 14.36 -11.36 5.34
CA ASP A 8 14.31 -11.77 3.93
C ASP A 8 13.64 -10.72 3.04
N ILE A 9 13.09 -9.65 3.63
CA ILE A 9 12.48 -8.53 2.90
C ILE A 9 13.07 -7.19 3.27
N VAL A 10 12.96 -6.27 2.31
CA VAL A 10 13.23 -4.84 2.48
C VAL A 10 11.98 -4.04 2.10
N LEU A 11 11.65 -3.05 2.90
CA LEU A 11 10.58 -2.10 2.63
C LEU A 11 11.15 -0.89 1.86
N VAL A 12 10.49 -0.50 0.78
CA VAL A 12 10.91 0.61 -0.08
C VAL A 12 9.78 1.63 -0.20
N GLY A 13 10.10 2.90 0.05
CA GLY A 13 9.14 3.99 0.14
C GLY A 13 8.44 4.09 1.49
N GLY A 14 7.59 5.11 1.65
CA GLY A 14 6.78 5.31 2.86
C GLY A 14 7.61 5.56 4.12
N PRO A 15 7.00 5.44 5.32
CA PRO A 15 7.67 5.76 6.59
C PRO A 15 8.74 4.77 7.05
N ARG A 16 8.83 3.58 6.44
CA ARG A 16 9.79 2.52 6.80
C ARG A 16 10.77 2.21 5.67
N ASP A 17 11.04 3.19 4.80
CA ASP A 17 12.01 3.04 3.72
C ASP A 17 13.37 2.51 4.22
N GLY A 18 13.87 1.48 3.54
CA GLY A 18 15.09 0.75 3.91
C GLY A 18 14.95 -0.22 5.08
N GLY A 19 13.76 -0.35 5.67
CA GLY A 19 13.51 -1.25 6.80
C GLY A 19 13.59 -2.72 6.40
N LEU A 20 14.26 -3.54 7.21
CA LEU A 20 14.37 -4.98 7.01
C LEU A 20 13.38 -5.74 7.89
N MET A 21 12.69 -6.73 7.32
CA MET A 21 11.68 -7.54 8.00
C MET A 21 11.70 -9.00 7.50
N ASN A 22 10.93 -9.87 8.15
CA ASN A 22 10.72 -11.24 7.71
C ASN A 22 9.38 -11.33 6.95
N SER A 23 9.34 -11.89 5.74
CA SER A 23 8.06 -12.21 5.12
C SER A 23 7.54 -13.52 5.68
N VAL A 24 6.43 -13.44 6.41
CA VAL A 24 5.70 -14.64 6.90
C VAL A 24 4.93 -15.35 5.76
N GLY A 25 5.44 -15.29 4.53
CA GLY A 25 4.79 -15.80 3.32
C GLY A 25 3.63 -14.96 2.79
N SER A 26 3.46 -13.73 3.28
CA SER A 26 2.37 -12.82 2.88
C SER A 26 2.77 -11.95 1.69
N ALA A 27 1.83 -11.73 0.77
CA ALA A 27 2.01 -10.81 -0.36
C ALA A 27 1.87 -9.33 0.03
N VAL A 28 1.47 -9.04 1.27
CA VAL A 28 1.26 -7.69 1.80
C VAL A 28 1.79 -7.64 3.22
N VAL A 29 2.45 -6.53 3.56
CA VAL A 29 2.88 -6.19 4.93
C VAL A 29 2.13 -4.94 5.36
N GLU A 30 1.46 -5.01 6.51
CA GLU A 30 0.69 -3.92 7.09
C GLU A 30 1.32 -3.53 8.42
N LEU A 31 1.63 -2.24 8.59
CA LEU A 31 2.28 -1.70 9.77
C LEU A 31 1.45 -0.55 10.34
N GLU A 32 1.07 -0.64 11.62
CA GLU A 32 0.47 0.51 12.30
C GLU A 32 1.55 1.50 12.72
N ILE A 33 1.46 2.74 12.23
CA ILE A 33 2.36 3.85 12.54
C ILE A 33 1.50 5.10 12.71
N ASP A 34 1.69 5.82 13.81
CA ASP A 34 0.92 7.04 14.14
C ASP A 34 -0.61 6.89 14.09
N GLY A 35 -1.11 5.68 14.36
CA GLY A 35 -2.53 5.36 14.35
C GLY A 35 -3.12 5.10 12.95
N PHE A 36 -2.27 4.98 11.93
CA PHE A 36 -2.64 4.62 10.57
C PHE A 36 -1.99 3.30 10.16
N ILE A 37 -2.65 2.55 9.28
CA ILE A 37 -2.11 1.31 8.72
C ILE A 37 -1.37 1.62 7.42
N HIS A 38 -0.06 1.48 7.43
CA HIS A 38 0.82 1.62 6.27
C HIS A 38 0.98 0.27 5.58
N ARG A 39 0.59 0.22 4.31
CA ARG A 39 0.61 -1.00 3.49
C ARG A 39 1.80 -1.01 2.56
N TYR A 40 2.51 -2.14 2.54
CA TYR A 40 3.56 -2.46 1.58
C TYR A 40 3.19 -3.74 0.83
N VAL A 41 3.36 -3.75 -0.48
CA VAL A 41 2.99 -4.88 -1.33
C VAL A 41 4.23 -5.56 -1.88
N LEU A 42 4.19 -6.89 -1.90
CA LEU A 42 5.22 -7.73 -2.48
C LEU A 42 5.40 -7.36 -3.96
N THR A 43 6.66 -7.23 -4.36
CA THR A 43 7.02 -7.09 -5.77
C THR A 43 7.84 -8.29 -6.22
N ASN A 44 7.98 -8.46 -7.54
CA ASN A 44 8.90 -9.44 -8.11
C ASN A 44 10.37 -8.95 -8.12
N GLN A 45 10.67 -7.80 -7.51
CA GLN A 45 12.00 -7.24 -7.45
C GLN A 45 12.75 -7.73 -6.22
N HIS A 46 14.07 -7.78 -6.34
CA HIS A 46 14.97 -8.16 -5.27
C HIS A 46 16.12 -7.15 -5.24
N THR A 47 16.66 -6.91 -4.05
CA THR A 47 17.87 -6.09 -3.87
C THR A 47 18.91 -6.88 -3.08
N GLU A 48 20.18 -6.62 -3.31
CA GLU A 48 21.27 -7.20 -2.53
C GLU A 48 21.83 -6.13 -1.59
N GLN A 49 21.84 -6.40 -0.29
CA GLN A 49 22.49 -5.55 0.70
C GLN A 49 23.43 -6.41 1.55
N ASN A 50 24.68 -5.97 1.68
CA ASN A 50 25.69 -6.65 2.49
C ASN A 50 25.85 -8.15 2.15
N GLY A 51 25.72 -8.51 0.86
CA GLY A 51 25.81 -9.89 0.37
C GLY A 51 24.59 -10.76 0.66
N THR A 52 23.48 -10.18 1.15
CA THR A 52 22.21 -10.86 1.37
C THR A 52 21.16 -10.34 0.40
N GLN A 53 20.42 -11.24 -0.23
CA GLN A 53 19.33 -10.90 -1.13
C GLN A 53 18.03 -10.70 -0.32
N TYR A 54 17.36 -9.58 -0.55
CA TYR A 54 16.08 -9.23 0.07
C TYR A 54 15.01 -9.05 -1.00
N THR A 55 13.83 -9.58 -0.74
CA THR A 55 12.65 -9.34 -1.57
C THR A 55 12.12 -7.94 -1.32
N VAL A 56 11.80 -7.20 -2.37
CA VAL A 56 11.36 -5.80 -2.26
C VAL A 56 9.86 -5.73 -2.06
N PHE A 57 9.45 -5.02 -1.02
CA PHE A 57 8.07 -4.63 -0.76
C PHE A 57 7.92 -3.12 -0.92
N ASN A 58 7.12 -2.70 -1.90
CA ASN A 58 6.90 -1.28 -2.18
C ASN A 58 5.77 -0.72 -1.34
N TYR A 59 5.94 0.51 -0.86
CA TYR A 59 4.88 1.24 -0.21
C TYR A 59 3.71 1.48 -1.18
N ASP A 60 2.54 1.02 -0.79
CA ASP A 60 1.31 1.10 -1.58
C ASP A 60 0.38 2.21 -1.05
N GLY A 61 0.39 2.49 0.25
CA GLY A 61 -0.38 3.60 0.80
C GLY A 61 -0.63 3.52 2.30
N MET A 62 -1.49 4.42 2.77
CA MET A 62 -1.92 4.54 4.15
C MET A 62 -3.44 4.32 4.22
N ILE A 63 -3.89 3.58 5.23
CA ILE A 63 -5.30 3.35 5.54
C ILE A 63 -5.55 3.96 6.92
N ASP A 64 -6.53 4.86 7.02
CA ASP A 64 -7.04 5.30 8.31
C ASP A 64 -7.97 4.21 8.88
N PRO A 65 -7.62 3.55 9.99
CA PRO A 65 -8.42 2.45 10.55
C PRO A 65 -9.75 2.93 11.16
N LYS A 66 -9.90 4.24 11.41
CA LYS A 66 -11.16 4.85 11.86
C LYS A 66 -12.09 5.17 10.68
N GLY A 67 -11.60 4.95 9.47
CA GLY A 67 -12.36 4.93 8.23
C GLY A 67 -12.23 6.22 7.44
N ALA A 68 -12.10 6.06 6.12
CA ALA A 68 -12.67 7.03 5.21
C ALA A 68 -14.18 7.09 5.51
N MET A 69 -14.72 8.28 5.81
CA MET A 69 -16.15 8.48 5.69
C MET A 69 -16.56 8.02 4.28
N PRO A 70 -17.48 7.05 4.12
CA PRO A 70 -18.00 6.71 2.81
C PRO A 70 -18.77 7.93 2.29
N GLY A 71 -18.15 8.73 1.42
CA GLY A 71 -18.78 9.96 0.94
C GLY A 71 -17.92 10.93 0.13
N ALA A 72 -16.76 10.53 -0.41
CA ALA A 72 -15.95 11.38 -1.29
C ALA A 72 -15.89 10.89 -2.74
N GLU A 73 -16.87 10.10 -3.14
CA GLU A 73 -17.26 10.01 -4.54
C GLU A 73 -18.65 10.64 -4.60
N THR A 74 -18.73 11.95 -4.84
CA THR A 74 -19.90 12.42 -5.57
C THR A 74 -19.87 11.64 -6.88
N PRO A 75 -20.86 10.79 -7.21
CA PRO A 75 -21.12 10.58 -8.61
C PRO A 75 -21.38 11.98 -9.13
N ASP A 76 -20.42 12.55 -9.86
CA ASP A 76 -20.71 13.72 -10.67
C ASP A 76 -21.83 13.22 -11.59
N GLY A 77 -23.04 13.58 -11.20
CA GLY A 77 -24.22 13.34 -11.97
C GLY A 77 -23.97 14.11 -13.24
N GLY A 78 -23.48 13.40 -14.26
CA GLY A 78 -23.66 13.77 -15.63
C GLY A 78 -25.16 13.87 -15.86
N HIS A 79 -25.73 15.01 -15.46
CA HIS A 79 -26.98 15.51 -15.95
C HIS A 79 -26.70 15.84 -17.41
N HIS A 80 -26.76 14.81 -18.24
CA HIS A 80 -26.96 14.99 -19.65
C HIS A 80 -28.43 15.35 -19.78
N ASP A 81 -28.74 16.66 -19.72
CA ASP A 81 -30.00 17.18 -20.23
C ASP A 81 -30.22 16.58 -21.63
N PRO A 82 -31.24 15.73 -21.86
CA PRO A 82 -31.63 15.46 -23.22
C PRO A 82 -32.15 16.79 -23.77
N VAL A 83 -31.43 17.36 -24.74
CA VAL A 83 -32.01 18.39 -25.62
C VAL A 83 -33.14 17.71 -26.40
N ASP A 84 -34.34 17.77 -25.85
CA ASP A 84 -35.56 17.51 -26.60
C ASP A 84 -35.63 18.59 -27.68
N THR A 85 -35.23 18.21 -28.89
CA THR A 85 -35.44 19.02 -30.08
C THR A 85 -36.61 18.41 -30.83
N ASP A 86 -37.81 18.50 -30.25
CA ASP A 86 -39.05 18.38 -30.99
C ASP A 86 -39.69 19.77 -31.06
N GLY A 87 -39.80 20.30 -32.27
CA GLY A 87 -40.23 21.67 -32.49
C GLY A 87 -40.29 22.05 -33.96
N GLU A 88 -41.30 21.48 -34.63
CA GLU A 88 -42.08 22.00 -35.77
C GLU A 88 -41.40 22.19 -37.15
#